data_AF-A0A6M3K6E2-F1
#
_entry.id   AF-A0A6M3K6E2-F1
#
_cell.length_a   1.000
_cell.length_b   1.000
_cell.length_c   1.000
_cell.angle_alpha   90.00
_cell.angle_beta   90.00
_cell.angle_gamma   90.00
#
_symmetry.space_group_name_H-M   'P 1'
#
loop_
_entity.id
_entity.type
_entity.pdbx_description
1 polymer ?
#
loop_
_entity_poly.entity_id
_entity_poly.type
_entity_poly.pdbx_seq_one_letter_code
_entity_poly.pdbx_strand_id
1 'polypeptide(L)'
;MSEIVKIRDLLSCWTYQQLQGFLTLHDVLEREGIEFEELKEFITEHKKELVARVSKPRKKSSLNKLLLWRNRGKKCPECGAIMWPYPVNTEPRNQVGGDFKMQLICEHCNNELFLTIDEDQLLKKYGIV
;
A
#
# COMPACT_ATOMS: atom_id res chain seq x y z
N MET A 1 16.14 -36.37 -4.54
CA MET A 1 16.27 -34.93 -4.27
C MET A 1 14.98 -34.48 -3.60
N SER A 2 15.01 -34.04 -2.33
CA SER A 2 13.77 -33.76 -1.58
C SER A 2 13.02 -32.55 -2.18
N GLU A 3 11.70 -32.53 -2.03
CA GLU A 3 10.85 -31.42 -2.50
C GLU A 3 11.29 -30.08 -1.92
N ILE A 4 11.76 -30.07 -0.67
CA ILE A 4 12.32 -28.90 0.01
C ILE A 4 13.53 -28.32 -0.75
N VAL A 5 14.41 -29.17 -1.28
CA VAL A 5 15.57 -28.73 -2.07
C VAL A 5 15.10 -28.08 -3.37
N LYS A 6 14.10 -28.67 -4.05
CA LYS A 6 13.54 -28.09 -5.29
C LYS A 6 12.88 -26.72 -5.03
N ILE A 7 12.10 -26.59 -3.95
CA ILE A 7 11.46 -25.32 -3.58
C ILE A 7 12.52 -24.26 -3.27
N ARG A 8 13.52 -24.60 -2.45
CA ARG A 8 14.61 -23.68 -2.13
C ARG A 8 15.34 -23.18 -3.37
N ASP A 9 15.66 -24.08 -4.29
CA ASP A 9 16.38 -23.75 -5.51
C ASP A 9 15.52 -22.88 -6.44
N LEU A 10 14.19 -23.09 -6.51
CA LEU A 10 13.26 -22.21 -7.24
C LEU A 10 13.16 -20.80 -6.62
N LEU A 11 13.13 -20.71 -5.29
CA LEU A 11 13.03 -19.43 -4.59
C LEU A 11 14.34 -18.64 -4.62
N SER A 12 15.48 -19.29 -4.90
CA SER A 12 16.79 -18.64 -5.00
C SER A 12 16.88 -17.57 -6.09
N CYS A 13 16.00 -17.62 -7.10
CA CYS A 13 15.89 -16.64 -8.16
C CYS A 13 15.19 -15.33 -7.74
N TRP A 14 14.68 -15.26 -6.51
CA TRP A 14 13.86 -14.17 -6.00
C TRP A 14 14.55 -13.49 -4.82
N THR A 15 14.49 -12.16 -4.77
CA THR A 15 14.88 -11.42 -3.56
C THR A 15 13.81 -11.59 -2.48
N TYR A 16 14.20 -11.43 -1.21
CA TYR A 16 13.26 -11.52 -0.08
C TYR A 16 12.06 -10.56 -0.22
N GLN A 17 12.27 -9.36 -0.76
CA GLN A 17 11.21 -8.39 -1.00
C GLN A 17 10.23 -8.85 -2.09
N GLN A 18 10.71 -9.53 -3.14
CA GLN A 18 9.84 -10.11 -4.16
C GLN A 18 9.02 -11.27 -3.58
N LEU A 19 9.61 -12.08 -2.70
CA LEU A 19 8.91 -13.16 -2.00
C LEU A 19 7.81 -12.62 -1.08
N GLN A 20 8.12 -11.59 -0.26
CA GLN A 20 7.11 -10.93 0.57
C GLN A 20 5.98 -10.31 -0.27
N GLY A 21 6.32 -9.68 -1.39
CA GLY A 21 5.33 -9.12 -2.31
C GLY A 21 4.41 -10.19 -2.90
N PHE A 22 4.97 -11.35 -3.26
CA PHE A 22 4.20 -12.49 -3.75
C PHE A 22 3.26 -13.07 -2.68
N LEU A 23 3.75 -13.27 -1.46
CA LEU A 23 2.92 -13.77 -0.36
C LEU A 23 1.77 -12.79 -0.04
N THR A 24 2.07 -11.49 0.01
CA THR A 24 1.03 -10.46 0.24
C THR A 24 -0.02 -10.46 -0.87
N LEU A 25 0.40 -10.64 -2.12
CA LEU A 25 -0.53 -10.74 -3.25
C LEU A 25 -1.40 -11.99 -3.12
N HIS A 26 -0.81 -13.13 -2.80
CA HIS A 26 -1.53 -14.39 -2.57
C HIS A 26 -2.63 -14.23 -1.51
N ASP A 27 -2.29 -13.66 -0.34
CA ASP A 27 -3.26 -13.46 0.75
C ASP A 27 -4.43 -12.55 0.33
N VAL A 28 -4.15 -11.53 -0.50
CA VAL A 28 -5.19 -10.64 -1.04
C VAL A 28 -6.09 -11.40 -2.02
N LEU A 29 -5.53 -12.16 -2.95
CA LEU A 29 -6.31 -12.95 -3.91
C LEU A 29 -7.24 -13.93 -3.18
N GLU A 30 -6.72 -14.64 -2.18
CA GLU A 30 -7.50 -15.58 -1.37
C GLU A 30 -8.65 -14.87 -0.64
N ARG A 31 -8.39 -13.71 -0.04
CA ARG A 31 -9.42 -12.93 0.67
C ARG A 31 -10.51 -12.41 -0.27
N GLU A 32 -10.14 -11.97 -1.47
CA GLU A 32 -11.09 -11.47 -2.47
C GLU A 32 -11.76 -12.60 -3.28
N GLY A 33 -11.39 -13.86 -3.03
CA GLY A 33 -11.91 -15.02 -3.77
C GLY A 33 -11.52 -15.04 -5.24
N ILE A 34 -10.37 -14.44 -5.58
CA ILE A 34 -9.85 -14.36 -6.95
C ILE A 34 -8.87 -15.50 -7.16
N GLU A 35 -9.12 -16.33 -8.16
CA GLU A 35 -8.22 -17.42 -8.51
C GLU A 35 -6.94 -16.89 -9.15
N PHE A 36 -5.83 -17.60 -8.91
CA PHE A 36 -4.54 -17.19 -9.47
C PHE A 36 -4.55 -17.18 -11.01
N GLU A 37 -5.35 -18.05 -11.63
CA GLU A 37 -5.47 -18.11 -13.09
C GLU A 37 -6.22 -16.90 -13.65
N GLU A 38 -7.24 -16.38 -12.94
CA GLU A 38 -7.94 -15.14 -13.31
C GLU A 38 -6.99 -13.93 -13.30
N LEU A 39 -6.12 -13.85 -12.28
CA LEU A 39 -5.09 -12.83 -12.23
C LEU A 39 -4.12 -12.93 -13.43
N LYS A 40 -3.72 -14.15 -13.78
CA LYS A 40 -2.78 -14.40 -14.87
C LYS A 40 -3.38 -14.03 -16.23
N GLU A 41 -4.64 -14.36 -16.48
CA GLU A 41 -5.39 -13.93 -17.66
C GLU A 41 -5.46 -12.40 -17.74
N PHE A 42 -5.85 -11.75 -16.65
CA PHE A 42 -5.92 -10.30 -16.57
C PHE A 42 -4.58 -9.62 -16.87
N ILE A 43 -3.49 -10.09 -16.27
CA ILE A 43 -2.13 -9.56 -16.51
C ILE A 43 -1.73 -9.74 -17.97
N THR A 44 -2.07 -10.88 -18.58
CA THR A 44 -1.71 -11.19 -19.96
C THR A 44 -2.46 -10.27 -20.93
N GLU A 45 -3.75 -10.09 -20.72
CA GLU A 45 -4.61 -9.21 -21.52
C GLU A 45 -4.21 -7.74 -21.39
N HIS A 46 -3.94 -7.28 -20.17
CA HIS A 46 -3.66 -5.87 -19.87
C HIS A 46 -2.16 -5.55 -19.75
N LYS A 47 -1.28 -6.43 -20.23
CA LYS A 47 0.18 -6.34 -20.02
C LYS A 47 0.76 -4.99 -20.39
N LYS A 48 0.37 -4.42 -21.53
CA LYS A 48 0.89 -3.12 -22.00
C LYS A 48 0.47 -1.97 -21.09
N GLU A 49 -0.77 -1.97 -20.62
CA GLU A 49 -1.30 -0.94 -19.72
C GLU A 49 -0.72 -1.05 -18.32
N LEU A 50 -0.57 -2.28 -17.81
CA LEU A 50 0.08 -2.56 -16.53
C LEU A 50 1.54 -2.14 -16.57
N VAL A 51 2.28 -2.50 -17.62
CA VAL A 51 3.65 -2.03 -17.80
C VAL A 51 3.66 -0.51 -17.84
N ALA A 52 2.82 0.17 -18.62
CA ALA A 52 2.79 1.64 -18.65
C ALA A 52 2.43 2.27 -17.28
N ARG A 53 1.54 1.66 -16.49
CA ARG A 53 1.17 2.13 -15.15
C ARG A 53 2.28 1.91 -14.12
N VAL A 54 3.01 0.79 -14.21
CA VAL A 54 4.06 0.39 -13.26
C VAL A 54 5.42 0.98 -13.65
N SER A 55 5.68 1.24 -14.93
CA SER A 55 6.91 1.83 -15.48
C SER A 55 6.89 3.35 -15.57
N LYS A 56 5.76 4.02 -15.26
CA LYS A 56 5.82 5.43 -14.82
C LYS A 56 6.81 5.48 -13.66
N PRO A 57 7.82 6.37 -13.68
CA PRO A 57 8.77 6.50 -12.59
C PRO A 57 8.02 6.94 -11.34
N ARG A 58 7.51 5.98 -10.57
CA ARG A 58 7.22 6.16 -9.15
C ARG A 58 8.59 6.45 -8.57
N LYS A 59 8.86 7.73 -8.27
CA LYS A 59 10.05 8.15 -7.50
C LYS A 59 10.25 7.08 -6.44
N LYS A 60 11.35 6.31 -6.45
CA LYS A 60 11.60 5.18 -5.53
C LYS A 60 11.32 5.54 -4.05
N SER A 61 11.36 6.83 -3.71
CA SER A 61 10.95 7.38 -2.43
C SER A 61 9.48 7.14 -2.07
N SER A 62 8.53 7.20 -3.02
CA SER A 62 7.09 7.10 -2.71
C SER A 62 6.67 5.68 -2.31
N LEU A 63 7.22 4.64 -2.95
CA LEU A 63 6.90 3.24 -2.58
C LEU A 63 7.46 2.88 -1.19
N ASN A 64 8.70 3.28 -0.89
CA ASN A 64 9.28 3.07 0.44
C ASN A 64 8.49 3.83 1.52
N LYS A 65 8.09 5.08 1.26
CA LYS A 65 7.20 5.83 2.16
C LYS A 65 5.88 5.09 2.41
N LEU A 66 5.29 4.52 1.37
CA LEU A 66 4.02 3.79 1.44
C LEU A 66 4.13 2.50 2.26
N LEU A 67 5.21 1.72 2.05
CA LEU A 67 5.48 0.51 2.84
C LEU A 67 5.78 0.85 4.31
N LEU A 68 6.57 1.88 4.56
CA LEU A 68 6.84 2.36 5.92
C LEU A 68 5.55 2.86 6.60
N TRP A 69 4.67 3.53 5.87
CA TRP A 69 3.36 3.95 6.38
C TRP A 69 2.49 2.76 6.77
N ARG A 70 2.40 1.72 5.94
CA ARG A 70 1.64 0.50 6.30
C ARG A 70 2.12 -0.14 7.61
N ASN A 71 3.40 -0.03 7.92
CA ASN A 71 3.97 -0.66 9.12
C ASN A 71 3.93 0.25 10.36
N ARG A 72 4.10 1.56 10.18
CA ARG A 72 4.32 2.53 11.27
C ARG A 72 3.19 3.55 11.44
N GLY A 73 2.32 3.68 10.45
CA GLY A 73 1.25 4.66 10.41
C GLY A 73 0.22 4.47 11.52
N LYS A 74 -0.67 5.45 11.66
CA LYS A 74 -1.72 5.42 12.67
C LYS A 74 -2.65 4.22 12.44
N LYS A 75 -2.87 3.44 13.48
CA LYS A 75 -3.95 2.44 13.53
C LYS A 75 -5.27 3.09 13.93
N CYS A 76 -6.35 2.64 13.30
CA CYS A 76 -7.71 2.98 13.63
C CYS A 76 -8.03 2.49 15.05
N PRO A 77 -8.62 3.34 15.92
CA PRO A 77 -8.99 2.92 17.26
C PRO A 77 -10.13 1.89 17.29
N GLU A 78 -10.99 1.86 16.27
CA GLU A 78 -12.16 0.99 16.21
C GLU A 78 -11.82 -0.43 15.74
N CYS A 79 -11.07 -0.57 14.64
CA CYS A 79 -10.84 -1.86 13.99
C CYS A 79 -9.36 -2.25 13.89
N GLY A 80 -8.43 -1.41 14.37
CA GLY A 80 -6.99 -1.68 14.36
C GLY A 80 -6.32 -1.59 12.98
N ALA A 81 -7.07 -1.40 11.89
CA ALA A 81 -6.53 -1.24 10.54
C ALA A 81 -5.72 0.06 10.39
N ILE A 82 -4.81 0.12 9.42
CA ILE A 82 -4.04 1.35 9.13
C ILE A 82 -4.96 2.42 8.55
N MET A 83 -4.81 3.65 9.05
CA MET A 83 -5.47 4.82 8.48
C MET A 83 -4.58 5.49 7.45
N TRP A 84 -5.17 5.89 6.33
CA TRP A 84 -4.46 6.48 5.20
C TRP A 84 -4.55 8.00 5.22
N PRO A 85 -3.44 8.70 4.98
CA PRO A 85 -3.39 10.15 5.01
C PRO A 85 -3.83 10.76 3.68
N TYR A 86 -4.67 11.78 3.76
CA TYR A 86 -5.09 12.59 2.62
C TYR A 86 -4.96 14.07 2.98
N PRO A 87 -4.48 14.92 2.07
CA PRO A 87 -4.50 16.36 2.29
C PRO A 87 -5.95 16.86 2.31
N VAL A 88 -6.23 17.81 3.20
CA VAL A 88 -7.48 18.57 3.21
C VAL A 88 -7.21 20.02 2.84
N ASN A 89 -8.24 20.75 2.42
CA ASN A 89 -8.15 22.16 2.03
C ASN A 89 -7.19 22.45 0.85
N THR A 90 -6.74 21.43 0.11
CA THR A 90 -5.89 21.60 -1.10
C THR A 90 -6.70 21.76 -2.38
N GLU A 91 -7.90 21.17 -2.43
CA GLU A 91 -8.81 21.26 -3.57
C GLU A 91 -10.05 22.07 -3.21
N PRO A 92 -10.68 22.77 -4.18
CA PRO A 92 -11.85 23.62 -3.92
C PRO A 92 -13.04 22.88 -3.29
N ARG A 93 -13.12 21.56 -3.47
CA ARG A 93 -14.23 20.72 -2.98
C ARG A 93 -13.95 20.05 -1.63
N ASN A 94 -12.71 20.08 -1.14
CA ASN A 94 -12.29 19.41 0.10
C ASN A 94 -12.01 20.42 1.23
N GLN A 95 -12.81 21.49 1.29
CA GLN A 95 -12.65 22.53 2.31
C GLN A 95 -13.46 22.19 3.57
N VAL A 96 -12.78 21.68 4.58
CA VAL A 96 -13.37 21.26 5.87
C VAL A 96 -13.35 22.40 6.90
N GLY A 97 -12.63 23.49 6.62
CA GLY A 97 -12.46 24.65 7.50
C GLY A 97 -11.43 24.44 8.62
N GLY A 98 -11.09 25.53 9.33
CA GLY A 98 -10.14 25.50 10.46
C GLY A 98 -8.67 25.29 10.06
N ASP A 99 -7.82 24.98 11.05
CA ASP A 99 -6.35 24.82 10.89
C ASP A 99 -5.94 23.42 10.37
N PHE A 100 -6.90 22.62 9.90
CA PHE A 100 -6.62 21.26 9.45
C PHE A 100 -5.90 21.25 8.10
N LYS A 101 -4.90 20.37 7.99
CA LYS A 101 -4.07 20.21 6.78
C LYS A 101 -4.12 18.78 6.22
N MET A 102 -4.31 17.79 7.09
CA MET A 102 -4.41 16.39 6.70
C MET A 102 -5.61 15.72 7.38
N GLN A 103 -6.19 14.72 6.73
CA GLN A 103 -7.15 13.78 7.32
C GLN A 103 -6.59 12.36 7.22
N LEU A 104 -6.77 11.55 8.26
CA LEU A 104 -6.52 10.12 8.21
C LEU A 104 -7.87 9.41 8.08
N ILE A 105 -8.01 8.51 7.11
CA ILE A 105 -9.25 7.75 6.89
C ILE A 105 -8.98 6.27 7.08
N CYS A 106 -9.83 5.59 7.83
CA CYS A 106 -9.86 4.13 7.88
C CYS A 106 -10.79 3.59 6.78
N GLU A 107 -10.25 2.92 5.78
CA GLU A 107 -11.04 2.37 4.66
C GLU A 107 -11.99 1.23 5.08
N HIS A 108 -11.80 0.63 6.26
CA HIS A 108 -12.65 -0.47 6.74
C HIS A 108 -13.94 0.00 7.41
N CYS A 109 -13.90 1.15 8.11
CA CYS A 109 -15.01 1.62 8.93
C CYS A 109 -15.35 3.11 8.69
N ASN A 110 -14.68 3.75 7.73
CA ASN A 110 -14.79 5.16 7.41
C ASN A 110 -14.59 6.10 8.62
N ASN A 111 -13.89 5.65 9.66
CA ASN A 111 -13.51 6.53 10.75
C ASN A 111 -12.45 7.53 10.28
N GLU A 112 -12.59 8.79 10.68
CA GLU A 112 -11.77 9.90 10.22
C GLU A 112 -11.06 10.59 11.39
N LEU A 113 -9.84 11.06 11.15
CA LEU A 113 -9.08 11.86 12.10
C LEU A 113 -8.46 13.05 11.39
N PHE A 114 -8.87 14.25 11.78
CA PHE A 114 -8.31 15.49 11.24
C PHE A 114 -7.07 15.92 12.01
N LEU A 115 -6.06 16.37 11.27
CA LEU A 115 -4.75 16.76 11.79
C LEU A 115 -4.38 18.16 11.28
N THR A 116 -3.79 18.96 12.16
CA THR A 116 -3.31 20.32 11.85
C THR A 116 -1.87 20.35 11.31
N ILE A 117 -1.24 19.18 11.20
CA ILE A 117 0.11 19.01 10.65
C ILE A 117 0.06 18.67 9.16
N ASP A 118 1.06 19.10 8.41
CA ASP A 118 1.20 18.76 6.98
C ASP A 118 1.82 17.37 6.76
N GLU A 119 1.92 16.95 5.48
CA GLU A 119 2.45 15.64 5.10
C GLU A 119 3.89 15.43 5.61
N ASP A 120 4.78 16.42 5.50
CA ASP A 120 6.18 16.25 5.91
C ASP A 120 6.31 16.08 7.42
N GLN A 121 5.54 16.86 8.19
CA GLN A 121 5.44 16.71 9.65
C GLN A 121 4.85 15.35 10.03
N LEU A 122 3.84 14.89 9.31
CA LEU A 122 3.21 13.60 9.52
C LEU A 122 4.18 12.45 9.27
N LEU A 123 4.91 12.48 8.15
CA LEU A 123 5.90 11.46 7.81
C LEU A 123 7.04 11.42 8.84
N LYS A 124 7.52 12.58 9.33
CA LYS A 124 8.51 12.65 10.42
C LYS A 124 7.98 12.04 11.72
N LYS A 125 6.72 12.34 12.08
CA LYS A 125 6.09 11.83 13.31
C LYS A 125 6.08 10.29 13.36
N TYR A 126 5.94 9.62 12.22
CA TYR A 126 5.94 8.15 12.13
C TYR A 126 7.28 7.56 11.68
N GLY A 127 8.36 8.37 11.64
CA GLY A 127 9.71 7.92 11.28
C GLY A 127 9.81 7.37 9.86
N ILE A 128 9.12 7.99 8.91
CA ILE A 128 9.08 7.57 7.50
C ILE A 128 10.09 8.36 6.66
N VAL A 129 10.36 9.60 7.06
CA VAL A 129 11.42 10.49 6.54
C VAL A 129 12.20 11.11 7.68
#